data_AF-A0A7C8ZB09-F1
#
_entry.id   AF-A0A7C8ZB09-F1
#
_cell.length_a   1.000
_cell.length_b   1.000
_cell.length_c   1.000
_cell.angle_alpha   90.00
_cell.angle_beta   90.00
_cell.angle_gamma   90.00
#
_symmetry.space_group_name_H-M   'P 1'
#
loop_
_entity.id
_entity.type
_entity.pdbx_description
1 polymer ?
#
loop_
_entity_poly.entity_id
_entity_poly.type
_entity_poly.pdbx_seq_one_letter_code
_entity_poly.pdbx_strand_id
1 'polypeptide(L)'
;DDEEALKWAALEKLPTYNRVRKGILTDISGPPREIDVDKLGFQEKKELLERLVKIAEEDNEKFLLRLRQRIDRVGIDIPTIEVRYEHLNVDAQVYVGSR
;
A
#
# COMPACT_ATOMS: atom_id res chain seq x y z
N ASP A 1 11.24 20.32 -4.18
CA ASP A 1 12.02 19.45 -5.07
C ASP A 1 13.39 19.12 -4.53
N ASP A 2 14.34 20.05 -4.43
CA ASP A 2 15.71 19.71 -3.96
C ASP A 2 15.76 19.26 -2.49
N GLU A 3 15.06 19.94 -1.58
CA GLU A 3 15.07 19.58 -0.15
C GLU A 3 14.40 18.21 0.09
N GLU A 4 13.34 17.91 -0.65
CA GLU A 4 12.64 16.63 -0.55
C GLU A 4 13.50 15.50 -1.12
N ALA A 5 14.13 15.72 -2.28
CA ALA A 5 15.09 14.79 -2.86
C ALA A 5 16.27 14.52 -1.91
N LEU A 6 16.76 15.53 -1.19
CA LEU A 6 17.79 15.38 -0.16
C LEU A 6 17.32 14.51 1.01
N LYS A 7 16.06 14.67 1.47
CA LYS A 7 15.47 13.83 2.52
C LYS A 7 15.31 12.39 2.05
N TRP A 8 14.86 12.16 0.83
CA TRP A 8 14.78 10.82 0.23
C TRP A 8 16.16 10.17 0.12
N ALA A 9 17.17 10.89 -0.36
CA ALA A 9 18.54 10.40 -0.45
C ALA A 9 19.15 10.05 0.91
N ALA A 10 18.77 10.77 1.98
CA ALA A 10 19.19 10.45 3.34
C ALA A 10 18.57 9.13 3.83
N LEU A 11 17.28 8.89 3.54
CA LEU A 11 16.60 7.64 3.89
C LEU A 11 17.17 6.43 3.15
N GLU A 12 17.53 6.59 1.88
CA GLU A 12 18.11 5.50 1.07
C GLU A 12 19.46 5.02 1.59
N LYS A 13 20.24 5.94 2.20
CA LYS A 13 21.54 5.66 2.82
C LYS A 13 21.43 4.98 4.19
N LEU A 14 20.23 4.86 4.76
CA LEU A 14 20.05 4.18 6.04
C LEU A 14 20.32 2.67 5.92
N PRO A 15 20.79 2.02 7.00
CA PRO A 15 20.82 0.57 7.09
C PRO A 15 19.44 -0.03 6.81
N THR A 16 19.39 -1.22 6.18
CA THR A 16 18.14 -1.87 5.72
C THR A 16 17.04 -1.87 6.78
N TYR A 17 17.39 -2.16 8.04
CA TYR A 17 16.44 -2.17 9.15
C TYR A 17 15.73 -0.81 9.34
N ASN A 18 16.50 0.28 9.37
CA ASN A 18 15.96 1.63 9.56
C ASN A 18 15.21 2.11 8.31
N ARG A 19 15.68 1.73 7.12
CA ARG A 19 15.08 2.12 5.85
C ARG A 19 13.66 1.55 5.67
N VAL A 20 13.38 0.36 6.18
CA VAL A 20 12.05 -0.26 6.09
C VAL A 20 11.03 0.40 7.03
N ARG A 21 11.48 1.04 8.10
CA ARG A 21 10.62 1.60 9.15
C ARG A 21 10.43 3.11 9.05
N LYS A 22 11.32 3.79 8.33
CA LYS A 22 11.30 5.25 8.19
C LYS A 22 10.78 5.67 6.84
N GLY A 23 9.98 6.73 6.83
CA GLY A 23 9.40 7.30 5.62
C GLY A 23 9.18 8.80 5.75
N ILE A 24 8.76 9.43 4.66
CA ILE A 24 8.35 10.83 4.65
C ILE A 24 6.83 10.87 4.60
N LEU A 25 6.21 11.51 5.60
CA LEU A 25 4.78 11.76 5.63
C LEU A 25 4.51 13.21 5.28
N THR A 26 3.79 13.42 4.18
CA THR A 26 3.29 14.73 3.77
C THR A 26 1.90 14.92 4.36
N ASP A 27 1.79 15.71 5.43
CA ASP A 27 0.49 15.95 6.06
C ASP A 27 -0.35 16.94 5.24
N ILE A 28 -1.68 16.87 5.34
CA ILE A 28 -2.57 17.75 4.56
C ILE A 28 -2.38 19.24 4.95
N SER A 29 -1.92 19.49 6.18
CA SER A 29 -1.75 20.83 6.75
C SER A 29 -0.30 21.18 7.13
N GLY A 30 0.68 20.34 6.80
CA GLY A 30 2.04 20.47 7.34
C GLY A 30 3.16 20.12 6.36
N PRO A 31 4.39 20.60 6.63
CA PRO A 31 5.54 20.28 5.79
C PRO A 31 5.85 18.77 5.83
N PRO A 32 6.46 18.21 4.77
CA PRO A 32 6.89 16.81 4.77
C PRO A 32 7.84 16.54 5.93
N ARG A 33 7.49 15.57 6.77
CA ARG A 33 8.27 15.18 7.96
C ARG A 33 8.73 13.73 7.87
N GLU A 34 9.93 13.46 8.37
CA GLU A 34 10.39 12.09 8.58
C GLU A 34 9.58 11.44 9.71
N ILE A 35 9.09 10.24 9.48
CA ILE A 35 8.34 9.43 10.44
C ILE A 35 8.99 8.08 10.64
N ASP A 36 8.80 7.51 11.82
CA ASP A 36 9.08 6.12 12.13
C ASP A 36 7.72 5.41 12.30
N VAL A 37 7.41 4.50 11.38
CA VAL A 37 6.09 3.86 11.27
C VAL A 37 5.72 3.11 12.56
N ASP A 38 6.70 2.54 13.26
CA ASP A 38 6.46 1.82 14.51
C ASP A 38 6.05 2.77 15.63
N LYS A 39 6.59 3.99 15.64
CA LYS A 39 6.38 5.00 16.67
C LYS A 39 5.14 5.87 16.47
N LEU A 40 4.45 5.73 15.34
CA LEU A 40 3.20 6.46 15.10
C LEU A 40 2.14 6.07 16.15
N GLY A 41 1.48 7.10 16.70
CA GLY A 41 0.33 6.90 17.57
C GLY A 41 -0.85 6.29 16.82
N PHE A 42 -1.85 5.77 17.57
CA PHE A 42 -3.04 5.15 16.96
C PHE A 42 -3.77 6.10 16.00
N GLN A 43 -3.92 7.37 16.40
CA GLN A 43 -4.60 8.38 15.60
C GLN A 43 -3.85 8.68 14.29
N GLU A 44 -2.52 8.86 14.36
CA GLU A 44 -1.69 9.08 13.16
C GLU A 44 -1.71 7.87 12.23
N LYS A 45 -1.67 6.64 12.77
CA LYS A 45 -1.79 5.40 11.98
C LYS A 45 -3.15 5.32 11.28
N LYS A 46 -4.22 5.68 11.99
CA LYS A 46 -5.58 5.70 11.45
C LYS A 46 -5.71 6.70 10.30
N GLU A 47 -5.24 7.94 10.49
CA GLU A 47 -5.28 8.97 9.45
C GLU A 47 -4.44 8.60 8.22
N LEU A 48 -3.26 8.00 8.44
CA LEU A 48 -2.42 7.50 7.36
C LEU A 48 -3.12 6.39 6.56
N LEU A 49 -3.76 5.44 7.25
CA LEU A 49 -4.55 4.39 6.61
C LEU A 49 -5.76 4.94 5.87
N GLU A 50 -6.53 5.84 6.47
CA GLU A 50 -7.70 6.46 5.83
C GLU A 50 -7.34 7.20 4.54
N ARG A 51 -6.19 7.89 4.52
CA ARG A 51 -5.68 8.54 3.30
C ARG A 51 -5.29 7.53 2.22
N LEU A 52 -4.60 6.45 2.59
CA LEU A 52 -4.23 5.39 1.66
C LEU A 52 -5.47 4.68 1.09
N VAL A 53 -6.45 4.38 1.94
CA VAL A 53 -7.69 3.68 1.57
C VAL A 53 -8.60 4.57 0.73
N LYS A 54 -8.69 5.88 1.00
CA LYS A 54 -9.43 6.81 0.13
C LYS A 54 -8.91 6.84 -1.30
N ILE A 55 -7.59 6.86 -1.49
CA ILE A 55 -6.97 6.76 -2.83
C ILE A 55 -7.32 5.42 -3.49
N ALA A 56 -7.47 4.38 -2.66
CA ALA A 56 -7.84 3.05 -3.09
C ALA A 56 -9.33 2.97 -3.53
N GLU A 57 -10.26 3.71 -2.93
CA GLU A 57 -11.66 3.75 -3.40
C GLU A 57 -11.79 4.28 -4.84
N GLU A 58 -10.88 5.15 -5.29
CA GLU A 58 -10.87 5.66 -6.67
C GLU A 58 -10.20 4.70 -7.67
N ASP A 59 -9.14 3.96 -7.29
CA ASP A 59 -8.37 3.08 -8.20
C ASP A 59 -7.62 1.94 -7.48
N ASN A 60 -8.35 1.18 -6.67
CA ASN A 60 -7.88 0.06 -5.85
C ASN A 60 -7.09 -0.97 -6.67
N GLU A 61 -7.60 -1.30 -7.85
CA GLU A 61 -6.99 -2.26 -8.75
C GLU A 61 -5.57 -1.82 -9.16
N LYS A 62 -5.41 -0.57 -9.63
CA LYS A 62 -4.11 -0.05 -10.02
C LYS A 62 -3.15 0.09 -8.85
N PHE A 63 -3.64 0.44 -7.67
CA PHE A 63 -2.83 0.45 -6.46
C PHE A 63 -2.28 -0.94 -6.15
N LEU A 64 -3.13 -1.96 -6.11
CA LEU A 64 -2.74 -3.34 -5.82
C LEU A 64 -1.81 -3.92 -6.91
N LEU A 65 -2.06 -3.60 -8.19
CA LEU A 65 -1.18 -3.98 -9.28
C LEU A 65 0.22 -3.38 -9.15
N ARG A 66 0.33 -2.08 -8.81
CA ARG A 66 1.62 -1.43 -8.56
C ARG A 66 2.34 -2.02 -7.35
N LEU A 67 1.60 -2.35 -6.29
CA LEU A 67 2.16 -3.01 -5.11
C LEU A 67 2.72 -4.38 -5.48
N ARG A 68 1.95 -5.20 -6.19
CA ARG A 68 2.38 -6.53 -6.68
C ARG A 68 3.65 -6.42 -7.53
N GLN A 69 3.67 -5.51 -8.50
CA GLN A 69 4.85 -5.28 -9.35
C GLN A 69 6.11 -4.90 -8.53
N ARG A 70 5.97 -4.15 -7.44
CA ARG A 70 7.11 -3.78 -6.58
C ARG A 70 7.65 -4.97 -5.80
N ILE A 71 6.77 -5.86 -5.34
CA ILE A 71 7.14 -7.08 -4.62
C ILE A 71 7.80 -8.08 -5.58
N ASP A 72 7.21 -8.28 -6.76
CA ASP A 72 7.74 -9.20 -7.79
C ASP A 72 9.15 -8.78 -8.24
N ARG A 73 9.41 -7.47 -8.40
CA ARG A 73 10.72 -6.93 -8.80
C ARG A 73 11.87 -7.29 -7.86
N VAL A 74 11.57 -7.54 -6.58
CA VAL A 74 12.57 -7.87 -5.57
C VAL A 74 12.57 -9.37 -5.23
N GLY A 75 11.80 -10.18 -5.95
CA GLY A 75 11.77 -11.64 -5.79
C GLY A 75 11.24 -12.10 -4.43
N ILE A 76 10.36 -11.31 -3.80
CA ILE A 76 9.69 -11.70 -2.56
C ILE A 76 8.49 -12.56 -2.91
N ASP A 77 8.50 -13.81 -2.48
CA ASP A 77 7.34 -14.70 -2.59
C ASP A 77 6.28 -14.29 -1.55
N ILE A 78 5.13 -13.81 -2.04
CA ILE A 78 4.00 -13.49 -1.17
C ILE A 78 3.36 -14.81 -0.71
N PRO A 79 3.14 -15.01 0.60
CA PRO A 79 2.47 -16.20 1.10
C PRO A 79 1.06 -16.30 0.52
N THR A 80 0.63 -17.52 0.23
CA THR A 80 -0.73 -17.79 -0.25
C THR A 80 -1.74 -17.44 0.84
N ILE A 81 -2.72 -16.60 0.52
CA ILE A 81 -3.85 -16.29 1.41
C ILE A 81 -4.97 -17.27 1.08
N GLU A 82 -5.42 -18.02 2.07
CA GLU A 82 -6.63 -18.83 1.96
C GLU A 82 -7.84 -17.99 2.36
N VAL A 83 -8.81 -17.84 1.46
CA VAL A 83 -10.07 -17.16 1.75
C VAL A 83 -11.17 -18.21 1.81
N ARG A 84 -11.81 -18.32 2.97
CA ARG A 84 -12.89 -19.28 3.24
C ARG A 84 -14.21 -18.54 3.35
N TYR A 85 -15.25 -19.09 2.74
CA TYR A 85 -16.61 -18.56 2.80
C TYR A 85 -17.56 -19.65 3.26
N GLU A 86 -18.57 -19.26 4.04
CA GLU A 86 -19.70 -20.11 4.39
C GLU A 86 -20.95 -19.57 3.68
N HIS A 87 -21.81 -20.47 3.19
CA HIS A 87 -23.07 -20.13 2.51
C HIS A 87 -22.91 -19.32 1.20
N LEU A 88 -21.86 -19.58 0.42
CA LEU A 88 -21.67 -18.94 -0.88
C LEU A 88 -22.72 -19.46 -1.89
N ASN A 89 -23.59 -18.59 -2.38
CA ASN A 89 -24.48 -18.86 -3.51
C ASN A 89 -23.85 -18.30 -4.79
N VAL A 90 -23.67 -19.14 -5.80
CA VAL A 90 -23.07 -18.76 -7.09
C VAL A 90 -24.09 -19.02 -8.19
N ASP A 91 -24.55 -17.96 -8.85
CA ASP A 91 -25.43 -18.03 -10.01
C ASP A 91 -24.67 -17.73 -11.31
N ALA A 92 -24.96 -18.46 -12.37
CA ALA A 92 -24.40 -18.25 -13.70
C ALA A 92 -25.50 -18.16 -14.75
N GLN A 93 -25.46 -17.13 -15.60
CA GLN A 93 -26.36 -17.01 -16.75
C GLN A 93 -25.68 -17.61 -17.99
N VAL A 94 -26.31 -18.63 -18.58
CA VAL A 94 -25.81 -19.31 -19.79
C VAL A 94 -26.76 -19.01 -20.95
N TYR A 95 -26.23 -18.46 -22.04
CA TYR A 95 -26.96 -18.33 -23.30
C TYR A 95 -26.73 -19.56 -24.17
N VAL A 96 -27.78 -20.35 -24.40
CA VAL A 96 -27.74 -21.46 -25.35
C VAL A 96 -28.13 -20.93 -26.73
N GLY A 97 -27.16 -20.81 -27.63
CA GLY A 97 -27.42 -20.50 -29.03
C GLY A 97 -27.99 -21.71 -29.77
N SER A 98 -29.13 -21.54 -30.44
CA SER A 98 -29.69 -22.55 -31.34
C SER A 98 -28.93 -22.59 -32.67
N ARG A 99 -28.69 -23.81 -33.16
CA ARG A 99 -27.91 -24.12 -34.37
C ARG A 99 -28.70 -23.87 -35.66
#